data_AF-A0A1G4XS49-F1
#
_entry.id   AF-A0A1G4XS49-F1
#
_cell.length_a   1.000
_cell.length_b   1.000
_cell.length_c   1.000
_cell.angle_alpha   90.00
_cell.angle_beta   90.00
_cell.angle_gamma   90.00
#
_symmetry.space_group_name_H-M   'P 1'
#
loop_
_entity.id
_entity.type
_entity.pdbx_description
1 polymer ?
#
loop_
_entity_poly.entity_id
_entity_poly.type
_entity_poly.pdbx_seq_one_letter_code
_entity_poly.pdbx_strand_id
1 'polypeptide(L)'
;MDKIKLGFALLLLIAGIAGFYYLSDSAMVIRVISVLAGIVLAAVVVWFTTQGKQFYAFSRESSEETRKVVWPTRKETMQTTGIVFGFVLVMALFLWMVDAGLLIAVKYLMGQEG
;
A
#
# COMPACT_ATOMS: atom_id res chain seq x y z
N MET A 1 1.31 25.94 -20.86
CA MET A 1 2.37 26.62 -20.08
C MET A 1 2.79 25.84 -18.84
N ASP A 2 1.87 25.23 -18.09
CA ASP A 2 2.22 24.50 -16.85
C ASP A 2 3.07 23.23 -17.05
N LYS A 3 2.88 22.51 -18.18
CA LYS A 3 3.74 21.38 -18.56
C LYS A 3 5.21 21.80 -18.77
N ILE A 4 5.44 23.05 -19.22
CA ILE A 4 6.78 23.61 -19.43
C ILE A 4 7.44 23.92 -18.08
N LYS A 5 6.67 24.46 -17.11
CA LYS A 5 7.16 24.72 -15.74
C LYS A 5 7.53 23.42 -15.02
N LEU A 6 6.77 22.35 -15.23
CA LEU A 6 7.11 21.01 -14.72
C LEU A 6 8.34 20.40 -15.39
N GLY A 7 8.46 20.53 -16.71
CA GLY A 7 9.67 20.13 -17.42
C GLY A 7 10.90 20.90 -16.91
N PHE A 8 10.75 22.19 -16.60
CA PHE A 8 11.79 23.02 -16.02
C PHE A 8 12.16 22.61 -14.58
N ALA A 9 11.17 22.25 -13.75
CA ALA A 9 11.41 21.71 -12.41
C ALA A 9 12.18 20.37 -12.46
N LEU A 10 11.85 19.50 -13.40
CA LEU A 10 12.58 18.24 -13.62
C LEU A 10 14.03 18.50 -14.05
N LEU A 11 14.24 19.48 -14.95
CA LEU A 11 15.57 19.92 -15.36
C LEU A 11 16.39 20.48 -14.20
N LEU A 12 15.80 21.29 -13.31
CA LEU A 12 16.45 21.80 -12.11
C LEU A 12 16.86 20.67 -11.15
N LEU A 13 16.03 19.65 -11.02
CA LEU A 13 16.30 18.48 -10.18
C LEU A 13 17.46 17.66 -10.77
N ILE A 14 17.45 17.42 -12.09
CA ILE A 14 18.55 16.77 -12.82
C ILE A 14 19.84 17.60 -12.73
N ALA A 15 19.77 18.93 -12.82
CA ALA A 15 20.91 19.81 -12.66
C ALA A 15 21.50 19.76 -11.24
N GLY A 16 20.66 19.65 -10.20
CA GLY A 16 21.11 19.45 -8.82
C GLY A 16 21.83 18.11 -8.61
N ILE A 17 21.34 17.04 -9.24
CA ILE A 17 21.98 15.72 -9.22
C ILE A 17 23.26 15.71 -10.07
N ALA A 18 23.28 16.39 -11.22
CA ALA A 18 24.49 16.51 -12.05
C ALA A 18 25.59 17.30 -11.33
N GLY A 19 25.24 18.37 -10.61
CA GLY A 19 26.16 19.11 -9.75
C GLY A 19 26.79 18.24 -8.65
N PHE A 20 26.04 17.27 -8.13
CA PHE A 20 26.53 16.28 -7.16
C PHE A 20 27.54 15.29 -7.76
N TYR A 21 27.42 14.95 -9.04
CA TYR A 21 28.40 14.11 -9.76
C TYR A 21 29.66 14.88 -10.17
N TYR A 22 29.51 16.13 -10.61
CA TYR A 22 30.64 16.95 -11.05
C TYR A 22 31.52 17.42 -9.88
N LEU A 23 30.92 17.63 -8.70
CA LEU A 23 31.60 17.98 -7.46
C LEU A 23 31.94 16.75 -6.62
N SER A 24 32.35 15.67 -7.27
CA SER A 24 32.70 14.39 -6.63
C SER A 24 34.06 14.42 -5.91
N ASP A 25 34.92 15.38 -6.25
CA ASP A 25 36.28 15.57 -5.70
C ASP A 25 36.33 16.54 -4.49
N SER A 26 35.18 17.04 -4.02
CA SER A 26 35.09 18.03 -2.94
C SER A 26 34.41 17.49 -1.68
N ALA A 27 34.50 18.23 -0.57
CA ALA A 27 33.99 17.82 0.73
C ALA A 27 32.50 17.43 0.69
N MET A 28 32.14 16.33 1.39
CA MET A 28 30.79 15.75 1.44
C MET A 28 29.68 16.78 1.71
N VAL A 29 29.98 17.82 2.51
CA VAL A 29 29.06 18.91 2.86
C VAL A 29 28.59 19.70 1.64
N ILE A 30 29.49 20.05 0.71
CA ILE A 30 29.14 20.87 -0.46
C ILE A 30 28.28 20.07 -1.43
N ARG A 31 28.57 18.76 -1.56
CA ARG A 31 27.80 17.81 -2.37
C ARG A 31 26.35 17.70 -1.88
N VAL A 32 26.14 17.61 -0.57
CA VAL A 32 24.80 17.52 0.03
C VAL A 32 24.04 18.84 -0.14
N ILE A 33 24.70 19.99 0.00
CA ILE A 33 24.07 21.31 -0.18
C ILE A 33 23.60 21.51 -1.62
N SER A 34 24.35 21.09 -2.65
CA SER A 34 23.92 21.25 -4.04
C SER A 34 22.66 20.45 -4.37
N VAL A 35 22.54 19.24 -3.81
CA VAL A 35 21.33 18.40 -3.96
C VAL A 35 20.15 18.98 -3.20
N LEU A 36 20.36 19.40 -1.95
CA LEU A 36 19.31 20.04 -1.16
C LEU A 36 18.80 21.31 -1.85
N ALA A 37 19.68 22.15 -2.37
CA ALA A 37 19.31 23.35 -3.12
C ALA A 37 18.51 23.00 -4.39
N GLY A 38 18.94 22.01 -5.16
CA GLY A 38 18.21 21.53 -6.35
C GLY A 38 16.81 20.99 -6.03
N ILE A 39 16.69 20.21 -4.95
CA ILE A 39 15.40 19.68 -4.48
C ILE A 39 14.48 20.82 -4.02
N VAL A 40 14.99 21.79 -3.24
CA VAL A 40 14.21 22.92 -2.76
C VAL A 40 13.71 23.77 -3.93
N LEU A 41 14.57 24.09 -4.90
CA LEU A 41 14.19 24.86 -6.08
C LEU A 41 13.14 24.12 -6.93
N ALA A 42 13.30 22.81 -7.14
CA ALA A 42 12.32 22.01 -7.85
C ALA A 42 10.97 21.97 -7.11
N ALA A 43 10.98 21.80 -5.78
CA ALA A 43 9.78 21.79 -4.95
C ALA A 43 9.02 23.14 -5.02
N VAL A 44 9.75 24.26 -4.95
CA VAL A 44 9.16 25.60 -5.09
C VAL A 44 8.48 25.75 -6.44
N VAL A 45 9.15 25.38 -7.54
CA VAL A 45 8.58 25.48 -8.89
C VAL A 45 7.33 24.61 -9.06
N VAL A 46 7.33 23.40 -8.49
CA VAL A 46 6.16 22.50 -8.51
C VAL A 46 4.99 23.11 -7.71
N TRP A 47 5.25 23.75 -6.57
CA TRP A 47 4.21 24.37 -5.75
C TRP A 47 3.49 25.54 -6.46
N PHE A 48 4.21 26.28 -7.30
CA PHE A 48 3.64 27.35 -8.12
C PHE A 48 2.92 26.86 -9.39
N THR A 49 2.96 25.56 -9.69
CA THR A 49 2.33 24.97 -10.88
C THR A 49 0.89 24.49 -10.58
N THR A 50 -0.01 24.61 -11.55
CA THR A 50 -1.43 24.19 -11.43
C THR A 50 -1.57 22.71 -11.04
N GLN A 51 -0.72 21.83 -11.55
CA GLN A 51 -0.70 20.41 -11.18
C GLN A 51 -0.34 20.18 -9.71
N GLY A 52 0.58 20.96 -9.13
CA GLY A 52 0.92 20.85 -7.71
C GLY A 52 -0.24 21.23 -6.80
N LYS A 53 -0.96 22.30 -7.14
CA LYS A 53 -2.17 22.72 -6.42
C LYS A 53 -3.31 21.71 -6.55
N GLN A 54 -3.49 21.13 -7.74
CA GLN A 54 -4.49 20.08 -7.99
C GLN A 54 -4.18 18.79 -7.22
N PHE A 55 -2.91 18.36 -7.16
CA PHE A 55 -2.50 17.20 -6.38
C PHE A 55 -2.76 17.40 -4.88
N TYR A 56 -2.50 18.60 -4.36
CA TYR A 56 -2.80 18.93 -2.97
C TYR A 56 -4.31 18.91 -2.69
N ALA A 57 -5.12 19.51 -3.56
CA ALA A 57 -6.58 19.46 -3.47
C ALA A 57 -7.11 18.02 -3.53
N PHE A 58 -6.62 17.22 -4.48
CA PHE A 58 -6.98 15.80 -4.62
C PHE A 58 -6.61 14.95 -3.40
N SER A 59 -5.43 15.17 -2.82
CA SER A 59 -4.99 14.47 -1.60
C SER A 59 -5.88 14.79 -0.41
N ARG A 60 -6.31 16.05 -0.30
CA ARG A 60 -7.26 16.49 0.71
C ARG A 60 -8.64 15.89 0.47
N GLU A 61 -9.16 15.94 -0.75
CA GLU A 61 -10.44 15.32 -1.13
C GLU A 61 -10.44 13.81 -0.87
N SER A 62 -9.34 13.11 -1.17
CA SER A 62 -9.16 11.68 -0.89
C SER A 62 -9.18 11.39 0.61
N SER A 63 -8.59 12.27 1.42
CA SER A 63 -8.63 12.14 2.89
C SER A 63 -10.03 12.40 3.45
N GLU A 64 -10.75 13.37 2.89
CA GLU A 64 -12.15 13.66 3.24
C GLU A 64 -13.09 12.52 2.82
N GLU A 65 -12.86 11.88 1.67
CA GLU A 65 -13.62 10.71 1.19
C GLU A 65 -13.34 9.46 2.02
N THR A 66 -12.08 9.23 2.39
CA THR A 66 -11.71 8.12 3.29
C THR A 66 -12.39 8.27 4.66
N ARG A 67 -12.68 9.51 5.09
CA ARG A 67 -13.43 9.78 6.31
C ARG A 67 -14.93 9.49 6.17
N LYS A 68 -15.47 9.44 4.94
CA LYS A 68 -16.85 9.00 4.66
C LYS A 68 -16.99 7.48 4.61
N VAL A 69 -15.87 6.74 4.53
CA VAL A 69 -15.88 5.29 4.69
C VAL A 69 -16.32 5.00 6.13
N VAL A 70 -17.56 4.55 6.27
CA VAL A 70 -18.11 4.10 7.54
C VAL A 70 -17.39 2.81 7.89
N TRP A 71 -16.33 2.92 8.69
CA TRP A 71 -15.64 1.76 9.20
C TRP A 71 -16.59 0.99 10.11
N PRO A 72 -16.77 -0.33 9.85
CA PRO A 72 -17.71 -1.14 10.59
C PRO A 72 -17.39 -1.10 12.07
N THR A 73 -18.42 -1.09 12.90
CA THR A 73 -18.19 -1.06 14.35
C THR A 73 -17.53 -2.37 14.79
N ARG A 74 -16.79 -2.36 15.92
CA ARG A 74 -16.19 -3.60 16.47
C ARG A 74 -17.24 -4.72 16.65
N LYS A 75 -18.50 -4.36 16.91
CA LYS A 75 -19.60 -5.31 17.08
C LYS A 75 -19.99 -5.99 15.76
N GLU A 76 -20.09 -5.23 14.67
CA GLU A 76 -20.41 -5.77 13.34
C GLU A 76 -19.29 -6.68 12.84
N THR A 77 -18.04 -6.24 13.00
CA THR A 77 -16.86 -7.03 12.61
C THR A 77 -16.80 -8.36 13.36
N MET A 78 -17.08 -8.34 14.67
CA MET A 78 -17.11 -9.57 15.48
C MET A 78 -18.31 -10.46 15.15
N GLN A 79 -19.47 -9.89 14.80
CA GLN A 79 -20.64 -10.66 14.39
C GLN A 79 -20.37 -11.40 13.08
N THR A 80 -19.84 -10.71 12.06
CA THR A 80 -19.49 -11.35 10.79
C THR A 80 -18.42 -12.43 10.99
N THR A 81 -17.38 -12.15 11.79
CA THR A 81 -16.34 -13.14 12.11
C THR A 81 -16.90 -14.35 12.84
N GLY A 82 -17.78 -14.13 13.83
CA GLY A 82 -18.42 -15.20 14.61
C GLY A 82 -19.32 -16.09 13.76
N ILE A 83 -20.09 -15.51 12.84
CA ILE A 83 -20.92 -16.27 11.88
C ILE A 83 -20.02 -17.15 11.00
N VAL A 84 -18.94 -16.60 10.44
CA VAL A 84 -18.00 -17.38 9.62
C VAL A 84 -17.34 -18.49 10.44
N PHE A 85 -16.93 -18.22 11.68
CA PHE A 85 -16.36 -19.24 12.58
C PHE A 85 -17.34 -20.37 12.87
N GLY A 86 -18.60 -20.04 13.16
CA GLY A 86 -19.65 -21.03 13.37
C GLY A 86 -19.88 -21.89 12.14
N PHE A 87 -19.94 -21.27 10.96
CA PHE A 87 -20.07 -22.00 9.69
C PHE A 87 -18.90 -22.96 9.44
N VAL A 88 -17.66 -22.51 9.65
CA VAL A 88 -16.45 -23.34 9.49
C VAL A 88 -16.45 -24.51 10.48
N LEU A 89 -16.84 -24.29 11.75
CA LEU A 89 -16.94 -25.35 12.74
C LEU A 89 -17.93 -26.44 12.33
N VAL A 90 -19.11 -26.05 11.84
CA VAL A 90 -20.13 -27.00 11.35
C VAL A 90 -19.59 -27.81 10.17
N MET A 91 -18.94 -27.14 9.20
CA MET A 91 -18.33 -27.82 8.06
C MET A 91 -17.19 -28.75 8.46
N ALA A 92 -16.33 -28.35 9.40
CA ALA A 92 -15.26 -29.18 9.91
C ALA A 92 -15.81 -30.44 10.60
N LEU A 93 -16.84 -30.31 11.45
CA LEU A 93 -17.49 -31.45 12.10
C LEU A 93 -18.17 -32.38 11.08
N PHE A 94 -18.85 -31.81 10.09
CA PHE A 94 -19.50 -32.58 9.04
C PHE A 94 -18.49 -33.38 8.22
N LEU A 95 -17.43 -32.74 7.74
CA LEU A 95 -16.36 -33.43 7.01
C LEU A 95 -15.71 -34.51 7.87
N TRP A 96 -15.34 -34.19 9.11
CA TRP A 96 -14.76 -35.17 10.03
C TRP A 96 -15.64 -36.41 10.23
N MET A 97 -16.96 -36.23 10.33
CA MET A 97 -17.91 -37.34 10.43
C MET A 97 -17.95 -38.20 9.16
N VAL A 98 -17.95 -37.56 7.99
CA VAL A 98 -17.93 -38.25 6.70
C VAL A 98 -16.60 -39.00 6.50
N ASP A 99 -15.47 -38.36 6.79
CA ASP A 99 -14.14 -38.96 6.69
C ASP A 99 -14.01 -40.17 7.63
N ALA A 100 -14.49 -40.06 8.87
CA ALA A 100 -14.53 -41.18 9.82
C ALA A 100 -15.44 -42.32 9.33
N GLY A 101 -16.61 -41.98 8.79
CA GLY A 101 -17.54 -42.97 8.22
C GLY A 101 -16.95 -43.70 7.02
N LEU A 102 -16.31 -42.98 6.10
CA LEU A 102 -15.59 -43.56 4.96
C LEU A 102 -14.43 -44.45 5.43
N LEU A 103 -13.66 -44.02 6.43
CA LEU A 103 -12.57 -44.82 6.97
C LEU A 103 -13.06 -46.14 7.58
N ILE A 104 -14.17 -46.12 8.32
CA ILE A 104 -14.79 -47.34 8.87
C ILE A 104 -15.30 -48.23 7.74
N ALA A 105 -15.99 -47.67 6.74
CA ALA A 105 -16.51 -48.42 5.60
C ALA A 105 -15.39 -49.11 4.80
N VAL A 106 -14.28 -48.40 4.57
CA VAL A 106 -13.10 -48.95 3.88
C VAL A 106 -12.45 -50.05 4.72
N LYS A 107 -12.30 -49.87 6.03
CA LYS A 107 -11.75 -50.91 6.93
C LYS A 107 -12.60 -52.19 6.90
N TYR A 108 -13.92 -52.04 6.91
CA TYR A 108 -14.85 -53.17 6.83
C TYR A 108 -14.75 -53.89 5.48
N LEU A 109 -14.66 -53.14 4.38
CA LEU A 109 -14.50 -53.70 3.03
C LEU A 109 -13.15 -54.39 2.79
N MET A 110 -12.07 -53.87 3.37
CA MET A 110 -10.74 -54.50 3.29
C MET A 110 -10.58 -55.69 4.24
N GLY A 111 -11.57 -56.00 5.07
CA GLY A 111 -11.52 -57.14 6.00
C GLY A 111 -10.37 -57.06 7.00
N GLN A 112 -9.89 -55.85 7.28
CA GLN A 112 -8.76 -55.63 8.18
C GLN A 112 -9.29 -55.62 9.62
N GLU A 113 -9.52 -56.82 10.17
CA GLU A 113 -9.69 -57.01 11.62
C GLU A 113 -8.33 -56.76 12.30
N GLY A 114 -8.25 -55.63 13.02
CA GLY A 114 -7.10 -55.21 13.81
C GLY A 114 -7.48 -54.03 14.71
#